data_AF-A0A2S4L0R1-F1
#
_entry.id   AF-A0A2S4L0R1-F1
#
_cell.length_a   1.000
_cell.length_b   1.000
_cell.length_c   1.000
_cell.angle_alpha   90.00
_cell.angle_beta   90.00
_cell.angle_gamma   90.00
#
_symmetry.space_group_name_H-M   'P 1'
#
loop_
_entity.id
_entity.type
_entity.pdbx_description
1 polymer ?
#
loop_
_entity_poly.entity_id
_entity_poly.type
_entity_poly.pdbx_seq_one_letter_code
_entity_poly.pdbx_strand_id
1 'polypeptide(L)'
;MSSKHFINDPALLVSSALHALTLTNPNVAVDAANKIVYRRPAQHHHEPAQVSVLSGGGSGHEPSFAGMVGPGMLAAAVAGTIFASPSAEQVRAGITARVDSRRGVLVVVMNYTGDVLSFGVAVERARAAGQAVEMVVVGDDVGVGRARAGKVGRRGIAGTVL
;
A
#
# COMPACT_ATOMS: atom_id res chain seq x y z
N MET A 1 -14.99 26.42 2.07
CA MET A 1 -13.78 25.56 2.00
C MET A 1 -12.73 26.10 2.95
N SER A 2 -11.94 25.24 3.60
CA SER A 2 -10.85 25.68 4.49
C SER A 2 -9.79 26.45 3.67
N SER A 3 -9.43 27.66 4.07
CA SER A 3 -8.40 28.49 3.41
C SER A 3 -6.97 28.02 3.68
N LYS A 4 -6.80 26.94 4.44
CA LYS A 4 -5.49 26.43 4.87
C LYS A 4 -4.92 25.33 3.97
N HIS A 5 -5.65 24.92 2.93
CA HIS A 5 -5.26 23.81 2.07
C HIS A 5 -5.37 24.22 0.59
N PHE A 6 -4.34 23.89 -0.19
CA PHE A 6 -4.31 24.10 -1.64
C PHE A 6 -5.02 22.95 -2.36
N ILE A 7 -6.36 22.95 -2.29
CA ILE A 7 -7.19 21.92 -2.92
C ILE A 7 -8.34 22.57 -3.68
N ASN A 8 -8.58 22.10 -4.90
CA ASN A 8 -9.71 22.56 -5.71
C ASN A 8 -10.99 21.79 -5.35
N ASP A 9 -10.89 20.45 -5.35
CA ASP A 9 -11.97 19.54 -5.01
C ASP A 9 -11.47 18.47 -4.02
N PRO A 10 -11.98 18.45 -2.77
CA PRO A 10 -11.63 17.41 -1.80
C PRO A 10 -11.90 15.98 -2.27
N ALA A 11 -12.91 15.76 -3.12
CA ALA A 11 -13.25 14.43 -3.63
C ALA A 11 -12.17 13.88 -4.57
N LEU A 12 -11.46 14.77 -5.27
CA LEU A 12 -10.40 14.43 -6.21
C LEU A 12 -9.00 14.45 -5.58
N LEU A 13 -8.88 14.85 -4.31
CA LEU A 13 -7.58 15.10 -3.68
C LEU A 13 -6.63 13.89 -3.77
N VAL A 14 -7.11 12.71 -3.35
CA VAL A 14 -6.30 11.48 -3.37
C VAL A 14 -5.96 11.08 -4.81
N SER A 15 -6.95 11.02 -5.71
CA SER A 15 -6.72 10.62 -7.10
C SER A 15 -5.75 11.53 -7.84
N SER A 16 -5.86 12.85 -7.62
CA SER A 16 -4.97 13.84 -8.21
C SER A 16 -3.54 13.68 -7.69
N ALA A 17 -3.37 13.47 -6.38
CA ALA A 17 -2.05 13.23 -5.78
C ALA A 17 -1.38 11.96 -6.34
N LEU A 18 -2.13 10.85 -6.45
CA LEU A 18 -1.60 9.60 -7.02
C LEU A 18 -1.26 9.75 -8.51
N HIS A 19 -2.08 10.48 -9.27
CA HIS A 19 -1.79 10.73 -10.68
C HIS A 19 -0.53 11.59 -10.86
N ALA A 20 -0.32 12.59 -10.00
CA ALA A 20 0.85 13.46 -10.06
C ALA A 20 2.19 12.70 -9.89
N LEU A 21 2.20 11.57 -9.18
CA LEU A 21 3.39 10.70 -9.10
C LEU A 21 3.82 10.18 -10.47
N THR A 22 2.87 9.93 -11.38
CA THR A 22 3.18 9.46 -12.74
C THR A 22 3.78 10.56 -13.62
N LEU A 23 3.53 11.82 -13.30
CA LEU A 23 4.08 12.98 -14.01
C LEU A 23 5.52 13.28 -13.56
N THR A 24 5.84 12.98 -12.30
CA THR A 24 7.15 13.24 -11.69
C THR A 24 8.09 12.03 -11.73
N ASN A 25 7.54 10.81 -11.89
CA ASN A 25 8.30 9.58 -12.00
C ASN A 25 7.77 8.72 -13.16
N PRO A 26 8.48 8.64 -14.31
CA PRO A 26 8.03 7.85 -15.46
C PRO A 26 8.05 6.34 -15.19
N ASN A 27 8.74 5.87 -14.15
CA ASN A 27 8.85 4.45 -13.82
C ASN A 27 7.63 3.91 -13.07
N VAL A 28 6.66 4.75 -12.70
CA VAL A 28 5.42 4.33 -12.04
C VAL A 28 4.19 4.63 -12.89
N ALA A 29 3.15 3.85 -12.66
CA ALA A 29 1.83 4.01 -13.24
C ALA A 29 0.79 4.00 -12.12
N VAL A 30 -0.42 4.48 -12.44
CA VAL A 30 -1.55 4.49 -11.50
C VAL A 30 -2.71 3.68 -12.08
N ASP A 31 -3.23 2.76 -11.29
CA ASP A 31 -4.57 2.22 -11.46
C ASP A 31 -5.55 3.18 -10.76
N ALA A 32 -6.13 4.10 -11.53
CA ALA A 32 -6.99 5.13 -10.98
C ALA A 32 -8.27 4.55 -10.35
N ALA A 33 -8.80 3.45 -10.88
CA ALA A 33 -10.02 2.82 -10.37
C ALA A 33 -9.80 2.22 -8.98
N ASN A 34 -8.64 1.59 -8.76
CA ASN A 34 -8.31 0.94 -7.51
C ASN A 34 -7.41 1.77 -6.58
N LYS A 35 -6.96 2.96 -7.01
CA LYS A 35 -6.01 3.83 -6.28
C LYS A 35 -4.69 3.12 -5.96
N ILE A 36 -4.14 2.43 -6.95
CA ILE A 36 -2.89 1.68 -6.80
C ILE A 36 -1.80 2.38 -7.60
N VAL A 37 -0.71 2.75 -6.95
CA VAL A 37 0.53 3.13 -7.64
C VAL A 37 1.39 1.90 -7.74
N TYR A 38 1.91 1.61 -8.92
CA TYR A 38 2.70 0.41 -9.17
C TYR A 38 3.87 0.70 -10.10
N ARG A 39 4.94 -0.08 -9.97
CA ARG A 39 6.10 0.01 -10.84
C ARG A 39 5.71 -0.46 -12.25
N ARG A 40 6.04 0.32 -13.27
CA ARG A 40 5.88 -0.13 -14.65
C ARG A 40 6.76 -1.36 -14.88
N PRO A 41 6.30 -2.34 -15.67
CA PRO A 41 7.16 -3.43 -16.10
C PRO A 41 8.45 -2.88 -16.73
N ALA A 42 9.60 -3.46 -16.39
CA ALA A 42 10.85 -3.07 -17.02
C ALA A 42 10.75 -3.29 -18.54
N GLN A 43 11.20 -2.31 -19.32
CA GLN A 43 11.17 -2.39 -20.80
C GLN A 43 12.09 -3.49 -21.35
N HIS A 44 13.06 -3.93 -20.55
CA HIS A 44 13.97 -5.03 -20.86
C HIS A 44 13.72 -6.19 -19.90
N HIS A 45 13.29 -7.34 -20.44
CA HIS A 45 12.91 -8.56 -19.72
C HIS A 45 14.08 -9.32 -19.07
N HIS A 46 15.16 -8.64 -18.69
CA HIS A 46 16.36 -9.26 -18.15
C HIS A 46 16.48 -9.21 -16.63
N GLU A 47 15.54 -8.56 -15.93
CA GLU A 47 15.52 -8.65 -14.47
C GLU A 47 15.01 -10.03 -14.01
N PRO A 48 15.77 -10.74 -13.17
CA PRO A 48 15.31 -11.99 -12.59
C PRO A 48 14.06 -11.74 -11.74
N ALA A 49 13.12 -12.69 -11.75
CA ALA A 49 11.93 -12.59 -10.93
C ALA A 49 12.32 -12.57 -9.44
N GLN A 50 11.71 -11.66 -8.69
CA GLN A 50 11.91 -11.47 -7.25
C GLN A 50 10.56 -11.50 -6.54
N VAL A 51 10.57 -11.65 -5.21
CA VAL A 51 9.37 -11.47 -4.40
C VAL A 51 8.90 -10.01 -4.55
N SER A 52 7.64 -9.81 -4.92
CA SER A 52 7.07 -8.46 -4.95
C SER A 52 6.68 -8.01 -3.56
N VAL A 53 7.09 -6.81 -3.15
CA VAL A 53 6.64 -6.21 -1.89
C VAL A 53 5.50 -5.24 -2.16
N LEU A 54 4.38 -5.43 -1.49
CA LEU A 54 3.20 -4.57 -1.57
C LEU A 54 2.90 -3.99 -0.18
N SER A 55 2.54 -2.72 -0.12
CA SER A 55 2.06 -2.07 1.10
C SER A 55 0.88 -1.15 0.78
N GLY A 56 0.39 -0.44 1.77
CA GLY A 56 -0.68 0.54 1.59
C GLY A 56 -1.32 0.96 2.90
N GLY A 57 -2.38 1.75 2.78
CA GLY A 57 -3.12 2.28 3.92
C GLY A 57 -3.88 3.55 3.56
N GLY A 58 -4.39 4.24 4.57
CA GLY A 58 -5.06 5.53 4.37
C GLY A 58 -4.12 6.62 3.83
N SER A 59 -4.65 7.47 2.96
CA SER A 59 -3.95 8.68 2.47
C SER A 59 -3.80 9.72 3.58
N GLY A 60 -2.91 10.70 3.38
CA GLY A 60 -2.56 11.71 4.38
C GLY A 60 -1.28 11.38 5.17
N HIS A 61 -0.56 10.33 4.77
CA HIS A 61 0.73 9.91 5.31
C HIS A 61 1.85 9.97 4.26
N GLU A 62 1.63 10.69 3.16
CA GLU A 62 2.60 10.83 2.08
C GLU A 62 3.98 11.29 2.64
N PRO A 63 5.11 10.68 2.21
CA PRO A 63 5.25 9.81 1.04
C PRO A 63 4.78 8.36 1.22
N SER A 64 4.41 7.94 2.42
CA SER A 64 3.95 6.56 2.67
C SER A 64 2.57 6.32 2.04
N PHE A 65 2.36 5.28 1.23
CA PHE A 65 3.36 4.37 0.64
C PHE A 65 3.55 4.58 -0.86
N ALA A 66 2.72 5.42 -1.49
CA ALA A 66 2.76 5.63 -2.93
C ALA A 66 4.09 6.21 -3.44
N GLY A 67 4.73 7.07 -2.64
CA GLY A 67 6.07 7.60 -2.95
C GLY A 67 7.20 6.58 -2.78
N MET A 68 6.89 5.42 -2.19
CA MET A 68 7.83 4.34 -1.89
C MET A 68 7.80 3.23 -2.96
N VAL A 69 7.09 3.45 -4.08
CA VAL A 69 7.03 2.50 -5.20
C VAL A 69 8.22 2.71 -6.12
N GLY A 70 9.08 1.69 -6.25
CA GLY A 70 10.29 1.77 -7.06
C GLY A 70 11.20 0.54 -6.97
N PRO A 71 12.28 0.50 -7.76
CA PRO A 71 13.30 -0.54 -7.67
C PRO A 71 13.90 -0.62 -6.26
N GLY A 72 14.06 -1.82 -5.71
CA GLY A 72 14.64 -2.06 -4.38
C GLY A 72 13.71 -1.80 -3.19
N MET A 73 12.47 -1.36 -3.41
CA MET A 73 11.49 -1.11 -2.34
C MET A 73 10.12 -1.72 -2.70
N LEU A 74 9.04 -0.94 -2.76
CA LEU A 74 7.71 -1.50 -3.08
C LEU A 74 7.51 -1.70 -4.59
N ALA A 75 6.93 -2.83 -4.96
CA ALA A 75 6.43 -3.09 -6.31
C ALA A 75 5.11 -2.34 -6.56
N ALA A 76 4.26 -2.24 -5.54
CA ALA A 76 3.03 -1.45 -5.58
C ALA A 76 2.61 -0.95 -4.19
N ALA A 77 1.84 0.12 -4.16
CA ALA A 77 1.22 0.69 -2.97
C ALA A 77 -0.26 0.96 -3.22
N VAL A 78 -1.11 0.53 -2.28
CA VAL A 78 -2.57 0.66 -2.37
C VAL A 78 -3.04 1.79 -1.44
N ALA A 79 -3.65 2.83 -2.00
CA ALA A 79 -4.11 3.99 -1.24
C ALA A 79 -5.61 3.91 -0.93
N GLY A 80 -5.95 4.11 0.33
CA GLY A 80 -7.32 4.30 0.79
C GLY A 80 -7.80 5.74 0.61
N THR A 81 -8.85 6.11 1.34
CA THR A 81 -9.20 7.54 1.51
C THR A 81 -8.37 8.15 2.63
N ILE A 82 -8.52 9.44 2.89
CA ILE A 82 -7.78 10.14 3.94
C ILE A 82 -8.05 9.47 5.29
N PHE A 83 -6.99 8.99 5.94
CA PHE A 83 -6.99 8.28 7.22
C PHE A 83 -7.91 7.04 7.30
N ALA A 84 -8.22 6.41 6.18
CA ALA A 84 -8.97 5.15 6.16
C ALA A 84 -8.34 4.14 5.20
N SER A 85 -8.19 2.89 5.67
CA SER A 85 -7.64 1.77 4.89
C SER A 85 -8.30 1.66 3.51
N PRO A 86 -7.55 1.24 2.46
CA PRO A 86 -8.16 0.76 1.23
C PRO A 86 -9.05 -0.45 1.52
N SER A 87 -10.01 -0.69 0.63
CA SER A 87 -10.86 -1.88 0.71
C SER A 87 -10.06 -3.15 0.39
N ALA A 88 -10.53 -4.29 0.91
CA ALA A 88 -9.94 -5.59 0.62
C ALA A 88 -9.87 -5.89 -0.90
N GLU A 89 -10.83 -5.39 -1.68
CA GLU A 89 -10.84 -5.59 -3.13
C GLU A 89 -9.75 -4.78 -3.84
N GLN A 90 -9.52 -3.53 -3.43
CA GLN A 90 -8.40 -2.74 -3.94
C GLN A 90 -7.06 -3.41 -3.63
N VAL A 91 -6.90 -3.92 -2.41
CA VAL A 91 -5.68 -4.64 -2.01
C VAL A 91 -5.51 -5.92 -2.83
N ARG A 92 -6.59 -6.70 -3.00
CA ARG A 92 -6.59 -7.91 -3.82
C ARG A 92 -6.19 -7.61 -5.25
N ALA A 93 -6.75 -6.56 -5.86
CA ALA A 93 -6.37 -6.12 -7.21
C ALA A 93 -4.88 -5.74 -7.31
N GLY A 94 -4.32 -5.13 -6.26
CA GLY A 94 -2.89 -4.87 -6.16
C GLY A 94 -2.05 -6.15 -6.21
N ILE A 95 -2.41 -7.13 -5.38
CA ILE A 95 -1.73 -8.44 -5.28
C ILE A 95 -1.86 -9.25 -6.58
N THR A 96 -3.04 -9.27 -7.19
CA THR A 96 -3.34 -10.18 -8.31
C THR A 96 -2.99 -9.60 -9.67
N ALA A 97 -3.07 -8.27 -9.84
CA ALA A 97 -3.04 -7.64 -11.16
C ALA A 97 -1.95 -6.58 -11.34
N ARG A 98 -1.34 -6.06 -10.26
CA ARG A 98 -0.40 -4.93 -10.34
C ARG A 98 1.03 -5.24 -9.92
N VAL A 99 1.32 -6.48 -9.51
CA VAL A 99 2.66 -6.94 -9.14
C VAL A 99 3.02 -8.26 -9.81
N ASP A 100 4.32 -8.50 -10.01
CA ASP A 100 4.81 -9.80 -10.48
C ASP A 100 4.75 -10.81 -9.33
N SER A 101 3.91 -11.84 -9.48
CA SER A 101 3.69 -12.85 -8.44
C SER A 101 4.42 -14.17 -8.70
N ARG A 102 5.31 -14.25 -9.71
CA ARG A 102 6.04 -15.50 -10.06
C ARG A 102 6.89 -16.07 -8.93
N ARG A 103 7.35 -15.23 -8.00
CA ARG A 103 8.10 -15.64 -6.79
C ARG A 103 7.33 -15.38 -5.49
N GLY A 104 6.04 -15.05 -5.61
CA GLY A 104 5.17 -14.68 -4.51
C GLY A 104 5.17 -13.18 -4.19
N VAL A 105 4.30 -12.80 -3.26
CA VAL A 105 4.08 -11.42 -2.83
C VAL A 105 4.18 -11.33 -1.31
N LEU A 106 4.97 -10.38 -0.80
CA LEU A 106 4.98 -10.02 0.61
C LEU A 106 4.16 -8.73 0.81
N VAL A 107 3.16 -8.81 1.69
CA VAL A 107 2.28 -7.70 2.03
C VAL A 107 2.69 -7.13 3.39
N VAL A 108 3.18 -5.89 3.42
CA VAL A 108 3.59 -5.19 4.64
C VAL A 108 2.46 -4.24 5.08
N VAL A 109 2.01 -4.34 6.32
CA VAL A 109 0.81 -3.62 6.79
C VAL A 109 1.07 -2.97 8.14
N MET A 110 0.66 -1.70 8.29
CA MET A 110 0.67 -1.03 9.60
C MET A 110 -0.40 -1.65 10.52
N ASN A 111 -0.08 -1.84 11.79
CA ASN A 111 -1.02 -2.43 12.75
C ASN A 111 -2.12 -1.46 13.19
N TYR A 112 -3.07 -1.22 12.29
CA TYR A 112 -4.35 -0.58 12.56
C TYR A 112 -5.46 -1.57 12.20
N THR A 113 -6.54 -1.58 12.98
CA THR A 113 -7.61 -2.57 12.83
C THR A 113 -8.18 -2.60 11.41
N GLY A 114 -8.43 -1.44 10.79
CA GLY A 114 -8.97 -1.35 9.44
C GLY A 114 -8.03 -1.93 8.38
N ASP A 115 -6.73 -1.61 8.48
CA ASP A 115 -5.71 -2.09 7.58
C ASP A 115 -5.48 -3.61 7.74
N VAL A 116 -5.29 -4.09 8.98
CA VAL A 116 -5.08 -5.53 9.23
C VAL A 116 -6.26 -6.37 8.73
N LEU A 117 -7.49 -5.92 8.94
CA LEU A 117 -8.68 -6.63 8.45
C LEU A 117 -8.76 -6.60 6.92
N SER A 118 -8.61 -5.43 6.29
CA SER A 118 -8.79 -5.28 4.84
C SER A 118 -7.71 -6.02 4.06
N PHE A 119 -6.45 -5.87 4.48
CA PHE A 119 -5.32 -6.57 3.86
C PHE A 119 -5.35 -8.06 4.17
N GLY A 120 -5.69 -8.46 5.39
CA GLY A 120 -5.84 -9.87 5.76
C GLY A 120 -6.86 -10.60 4.88
N VAL A 121 -8.06 -10.01 4.70
CA VAL A 121 -9.08 -10.58 3.79
C VAL A 121 -8.58 -10.68 2.35
N ALA A 122 -7.82 -9.69 1.86
CA ALA A 122 -7.26 -9.71 0.52
C ALA A 122 -6.21 -10.82 0.34
N VAL A 123 -5.32 -10.98 1.33
CA VAL A 123 -4.28 -12.02 1.36
C VAL A 123 -4.90 -13.41 1.39
N GLU A 124 -5.89 -13.65 2.26
CA GLU A 124 -6.57 -14.94 2.31
C GLU A 124 -7.30 -15.28 1.00
N ARG A 125 -7.92 -14.29 0.35
CA ARG A 125 -8.53 -14.48 -0.98
C ARG A 125 -7.50 -14.80 -2.06
N ALA A 126 -6.34 -14.15 -2.04
CA ALA A 126 -5.26 -14.43 -2.99
C ALA A 126 -4.66 -15.83 -2.78
N ARG A 127 -4.47 -16.23 -1.52
CA ARG A 127 -4.04 -17.59 -1.14
C ARG A 127 -5.03 -18.65 -1.60
N ALA A 128 -6.33 -18.43 -1.36
CA ALA A 128 -7.39 -19.32 -1.81
C ALA A 128 -7.44 -19.47 -3.34
N ALA A 129 -7.00 -18.45 -4.09
CA ALA A 129 -6.84 -18.49 -5.55
C ALA A 129 -5.51 -19.11 -6.02
N GLY A 130 -4.70 -19.67 -5.12
CA GLY A 130 -3.45 -20.36 -5.42
C GLY A 130 -2.22 -19.47 -5.54
N GLN A 131 -2.29 -18.19 -5.18
CA GLN A 131 -1.11 -17.32 -5.17
C GLN A 131 -0.32 -17.48 -3.87
N ALA A 132 1.01 -17.53 -4.00
CA ALA A 132 1.92 -17.48 -2.85
C ALA A 132 2.00 -16.04 -2.31
N VAL A 133 1.30 -15.77 -1.21
CA VAL A 133 1.23 -14.44 -0.59
C VAL A 133 1.44 -14.58 0.91
N GLU A 134 2.33 -13.76 1.48
CA GLU A 134 2.56 -13.66 2.92
C GLU A 134 2.28 -12.24 3.41
N MET A 135 1.95 -12.10 4.69
CA MET A 135 1.64 -10.82 5.31
C MET A 135 2.46 -10.62 6.58
N VAL A 136 3.05 -9.43 6.72
CA VAL A 136 3.72 -8.98 7.94
C VAL A 136 3.02 -7.73 8.47
N VAL A 137 2.76 -7.73 9.78
CA VAL A 137 2.09 -6.63 10.49
C VAL A 137 3.11 -5.89 11.35
N VAL A 138 3.24 -4.59 11.12
CA VAL A 138 4.22 -3.73 11.81
C VAL A 138 3.55 -3.01 12.98
N GLY A 139 4.08 -3.21 14.18
CA GLY A 139 3.61 -2.62 15.43
C GLY A 139 4.75 -1.99 16.24
N ASP A 140 5.44 -1.02 15.65
CA ASP A 140 6.66 -0.39 16.18
C ASP A 140 6.40 0.71 17.22
N ASP A 141 5.18 1.25 17.31
CA ASP A 141 4.87 2.38 18.19
C ASP A 141 4.92 2.01 19.68
N VAL A 142 6.04 2.32 20.32
CA VAL A 142 6.26 2.12 21.76
C VAL A 142 5.55 3.15 22.64
N GLY A 143 4.98 4.22 22.07
CA GLY A 143 4.17 5.21 22.78
C GLY A 143 2.88 4.61 23.34
N VAL A 144 2.38 3.54 22.72
CA VAL A 144 1.32 2.71 23.29
C VAL A 144 1.96 1.65 24.19
N GLY A 145 1.85 1.85 25.51
CA GLY A 145 2.29 0.87 26.50
C GLY A 145 1.62 -0.50 26.29
N ARG A 146 2.34 -1.60 26.56
CA ARG A 146 1.87 -2.97 26.28
C ARG A 146 0.51 -3.30 26.91
N ALA A 147 0.24 -2.81 28.11
CA ALA A 147 -1.06 -2.99 28.77
C ALA A 147 -2.21 -2.28 28.02
N ARG A 148 -1.96 -1.10 27.45
CA ARG A 148 -2.96 -0.32 26.68
C ARG A 148 -3.16 -0.85 25.27
N ALA A 149 -2.14 -1.48 24.69
CA ALA A 149 -2.20 -2.12 23.38
C ALA A 149 -3.17 -3.31 23.32
N GLY A 150 -3.47 -3.92 24.47
CA GLY A 150 -4.44 -5.00 24.59
C GLY A 150 -4.17 -6.15 23.60
N LYS A 151 -5.23 -6.72 23.03
CA LYS A 151 -5.15 -7.82 22.06
C LYS A 151 -4.74 -7.39 20.65
N VAL A 152 -4.93 -6.12 20.30
CA VAL A 152 -4.61 -5.59 18.97
C VAL A 152 -3.11 -5.35 18.81
N GLY A 153 -2.41 -5.06 19.91
CA GLY A 153 -0.98 -4.76 19.87
C GLY A 153 -0.71 -3.28 19.62
N ARG A 154 0.57 -2.95 19.40
CA ARG A 154 1.02 -1.57 19.17
C ARG A 154 0.72 -1.13 17.75
N ARG A 155 0.51 0.18 17.55
CA ARG A 155 0.29 0.77 16.22
C ARG A 155 1.54 0.60 15.35
N GLY A 156 1.34 0.51 14.04
CA GLY A 156 2.40 0.72 13.07
C GLY A 156 2.56 2.20 12.77
N ILE A 157 3.78 2.71 12.75
CA ILE A 157 4.11 4.09 12.37
C ILE A 157 5.33 4.09 11.43
N ALA A 158 6.21 5.08 11.54
CA ALA A 158 7.33 5.31 10.64
C ALA A 158 8.32 4.14 10.54
N GLY A 159 8.42 3.26 11.54
CA GLY A 159 9.26 2.05 11.47
C GLY A 159 8.82 1.08 10.37
N THR A 160 7.61 1.21 9.83
CA THR A 160 7.13 0.43 8.67
C THR A 160 7.94 0.68 7.39
N VAL A 161 8.67 1.81 7.32
CA VAL A 161 9.50 2.17 6.17
C VAL A 161 10.84 1.41 6.15
N LEU A 162 11.28 0.91 7.30
CA LEU A 162 12.55 0.18 7.47
C LEU A 162 12.38 -1.31 7.16
#